data_AF-A0A813EH77-F1
#
_entry.id   AF-A0A813EH77-F1
#
_cell.length_a   1.000
_cell.length_b   1.000
_cell.length_c   1.000
_cell.angle_alpha   90.00
_cell.angle_beta   90.00
_cell.angle_gamma   90.00
#
_symmetry.space_group_name_H-M   'P 1'
#
loop_
_entity.id
_entity.type
_entity.pdbx_description
1 polymer ?
#
loop_
_entity_poly.entity_id
_entity_poly.type
_entity_poly.pdbx_seq_one_letter_code
_entity_poly.pdbx_strand_id
1 'polypeptide(L)'
;MTAAAALVACGSVFVFVACAVTLYHFAQKEVGWLSFSTSLLGFVLSFIIIALVPYDVSEALGRDDRDSGQEVLVGSGWELIYWATFLLCWILCPLLIEYEAAGDFTVLGKLRASLRRNIAWCAGYIVCGFLLLIWLSIGGGTHGSLGAWCIAASNAWGLLVSTVLMGYGLVAVPRHFWRLANPGQQLQNLYCAAVTMDEARLSTQFELQDVISEARAEIRSRSSQIWDPALERAFSILQMTLEECELMHLELSNGAPTPQSRLGCCGAPSRSGSVEDSSRVRIEYLAQLHRALKQAGLEARRAACRWEEMLRRCLSLEDIEEHLYPTALELAGSWNCCCVRQLCHWHGVRS
;
A
#
# COMPACT_ATOMS: atom_id res chain seq x y z
N MET A 1 -38.59 -5.91 -13.84
CA MET A 1 -37.36 -6.27 -13.12
C MET A 1 -37.57 -7.63 -12.50
N THR A 2 -36.89 -8.65 -13.01
CA THR A 2 -36.97 -10.02 -12.50
C THR A 2 -36.41 -10.09 -11.08
N ALA A 3 -36.93 -11.00 -10.24
CA ALA A 3 -36.47 -11.16 -8.85
C ALA A 3 -34.95 -11.40 -8.76
N ALA A 4 -34.37 -12.02 -9.79
CA ALA A 4 -32.93 -12.26 -9.94
C ALA A 4 -32.13 -10.94 -10.09
N ALA A 5 -32.59 -9.99 -10.90
CA ALA A 5 -31.93 -8.69 -11.05
C ALA A 5 -31.96 -7.86 -9.75
N ALA A 6 -33.05 -7.96 -8.98
CA ALA A 6 -33.13 -7.35 -7.65
C ALA A 6 -32.13 -7.99 -6.67
N LEU A 7 -31.93 -9.31 -6.76
CA LEU A 7 -31.00 -10.04 -5.90
C LEU A 7 -29.54 -9.68 -6.20
N VAL A 8 -29.18 -9.47 -7.47
CA VAL A 8 -27.87 -8.93 -7.88
C VAL A 8 -27.67 -7.52 -7.36
N ALA A 9 -28.67 -6.64 -7.50
CA ALA A 9 -28.57 -5.28 -7.02
C ALA A 9 -28.38 -5.24 -5.50
N CYS A 10 -29.18 -6.00 -4.75
CA CYS A 10 -29.04 -6.16 -3.30
C CYS A 10 -27.69 -6.75 -2.91
N GLY A 11 -27.23 -7.81 -3.60
CA GLY A 11 -25.94 -8.43 -3.37
C GLY A 11 -24.77 -7.49 -3.65
N SER A 12 -24.84 -6.71 -4.72
CA SER A 12 -23.82 -5.71 -5.08
C SER A 12 -23.76 -4.57 -4.05
N VAL A 13 -24.92 -4.10 -3.57
CA VAL A 13 -24.99 -3.10 -2.49
C VAL A 13 -24.41 -3.67 -1.19
N PHE A 14 -24.73 -4.91 -0.85
CA PHE A 14 -24.16 -5.59 0.32
C PHE A 14 -22.64 -5.69 0.23
N VAL A 15 -22.11 -6.16 -0.91
CA VAL A 15 -20.65 -6.22 -1.15
C VAL A 15 -20.02 -4.84 -1.02
N PHE A 16 -20.62 -3.80 -1.60
CA PHE A 16 -20.13 -2.43 -1.49
C PHE A 16 -20.05 -1.96 -0.04
N VAL A 17 -21.14 -2.13 0.73
CA VAL A 17 -21.20 -1.73 2.14
C VAL A 17 -20.20 -2.52 2.98
N ALA A 18 -20.11 -3.84 2.78
CA ALA A 18 -19.16 -4.68 3.49
C ALA A 18 -17.70 -4.28 3.20
N CYS A 19 -17.37 -4.00 1.94
CA CYS A 19 -16.05 -3.50 1.54
C CYS A 19 -15.77 -2.13 2.15
N ALA A 20 -16.74 -1.20 2.14
CA ALA A 20 -16.58 0.13 2.71
C ALA A 20 -16.37 0.09 4.23
N VAL A 21 -17.14 -0.72 4.96
CA VAL A 21 -16.99 -0.89 6.41
C VAL A 21 -15.65 -1.52 6.76
N THR A 22 -15.27 -2.59 6.04
CA THR A 22 -13.98 -3.27 6.27
C THR A 22 -12.81 -2.33 6.00
N LEU A 23 -12.84 -1.62 4.87
CA LEU A 23 -11.77 -0.69 4.52
C LEU A 23 -11.73 0.49 5.51
N TYR A 24 -12.87 1.03 5.92
CA TYR A 24 -12.93 2.10 6.92
C TYR A 24 -12.37 1.66 8.28
N HIS A 25 -12.58 0.40 8.67
CA HIS A 25 -12.07 -0.15 9.91
C HIS A 25 -10.54 -0.30 9.91
N PHE A 26 -9.95 -0.77 8.80
CA PHE A 26 -8.51 -1.04 8.70
C PHE A 26 -7.68 0.11 8.12
N ALA A 27 -8.30 1.10 7.46
CA ALA A 27 -7.59 2.24 6.90
C ALA A 27 -6.99 3.14 8.00
N GLN A 28 -5.74 3.55 7.79
CA GLN A 28 -5.12 4.59 8.61
C GLN A 28 -5.83 5.94 8.36
N LYS A 29 -5.98 6.75 9.40
CA LYS A 29 -6.70 8.04 9.32
C LYS A 29 -6.02 9.07 8.41
N GLU A 30 -4.72 8.90 8.17
CA GLU A 30 -3.88 9.79 7.36
C GLU A 30 -4.02 9.55 5.84
N VAL A 31 -4.77 8.53 5.42
CA VAL A 31 -4.89 8.17 3.99
C VAL A 31 -5.75 9.20 3.25
N GLY A 32 -5.22 9.68 2.11
CA GLY A 32 -5.95 10.58 1.23
C GLY A 32 -7.22 9.95 0.64
N TRP A 33 -8.24 10.78 0.40
CA TRP A 33 -9.53 10.34 -0.17
C TRP A 33 -9.38 9.57 -1.50
N LEU A 34 -8.43 9.99 -2.36
CA LEU A 34 -8.16 9.33 -3.64
C LEU A 34 -7.64 7.89 -3.44
N SER A 35 -6.76 7.72 -2.47
CA SER A 35 -6.18 6.41 -2.13
C SER A 35 -7.21 5.48 -1.51
N PHE A 36 -8.06 6.01 -0.62
CA PHE A 36 -9.19 5.27 -0.07
C PHE A 36 -10.17 4.84 -1.17
N SER A 37 -10.55 5.76 -2.07
CA SER A 37 -11.53 5.49 -3.14
C SER A 37 -11.03 4.44 -4.12
N THR A 38 -9.76 4.51 -4.53
CA THR A 38 -9.15 3.53 -5.44
C THR A 38 -9.07 2.15 -4.80
N SER A 39 -8.73 2.10 -3.51
CA SER A 39 -8.69 0.84 -2.74
C SER A 39 -10.10 0.24 -2.59
N LEU A 40 -11.11 1.08 -2.30
CA LEU A 40 -12.51 0.65 -2.23
C LEU A 40 -12.97 0.08 -3.57
N LEU A 41 -12.65 0.75 -4.67
CA LEU A 41 -12.97 0.27 -6.01
C LEU A 41 -12.34 -1.10 -6.27
N GLY A 42 -11.06 -1.30 -5.91
CA GLY A 42 -10.39 -2.59 -6.05
C GLY A 42 -11.02 -3.71 -5.23
N PHE A 43 -11.39 -3.42 -3.97
CA PHE A 43 -12.09 -4.39 -3.12
C PHE A 43 -13.45 -4.77 -3.71
N VAL A 44 -14.24 -3.77 -4.11
CA VAL A 44 -15.56 -3.99 -4.71
C VAL A 44 -15.44 -4.83 -5.99
N LEU A 45 -14.54 -4.47 -6.91
CA LEU A 45 -14.31 -5.23 -8.15
C LEU A 45 -13.84 -6.67 -7.89
N SER A 46 -13.09 -6.90 -6.82
CA SER A 46 -12.63 -8.26 -6.47
C SER A 46 -13.75 -9.11 -5.87
N PHE A 47 -14.59 -8.52 -5.01
CA PHE A 47 -15.63 -9.25 -4.28
C PHE A 47 -16.99 -9.26 -4.98
N ILE A 48 -17.21 -8.44 -6.01
CA ILE A 48 -18.48 -8.41 -6.78
C ILE A 48 -18.79 -9.76 -7.43
N ILE A 49 -17.76 -10.57 -7.70
CA ILE A 49 -17.86 -11.93 -8.23
C ILE A 49 -18.78 -12.80 -7.33
N ILE A 50 -18.78 -12.58 -6.01
CA ILE A 50 -19.64 -13.29 -5.06
C ILE A 50 -21.14 -13.05 -5.35
N ALA A 51 -21.49 -11.85 -5.79
CA ALA A 51 -22.86 -11.50 -6.15
C ALA A 51 -23.21 -11.90 -7.59
N LEU A 52 -22.24 -11.84 -8.50
CA LEU A 52 -22.46 -11.99 -9.94
C LEU A 52 -22.47 -13.45 -10.42
N VAL A 53 -21.64 -14.32 -9.84
CA VAL A 53 -21.58 -15.75 -10.22
C VAL A 53 -22.89 -16.49 -9.97
N PRO A 54 -23.56 -16.36 -8.79
CA PRO A 54 -24.84 -17.03 -8.57
C PRO A 54 -25.92 -16.60 -9.57
N TYR A 55 -25.89 -15.32 -9.97
CA TYR A 55 -26.80 -14.78 -10.96
C TYR A 55 -26.53 -15.34 -12.35
N ASP A 56 -25.27 -15.35 -12.79
CA ASP A 56 -24.84 -15.94 -14.07
C ASP A 56 -25.24 -17.43 -14.15
N VAL A 57 -25.03 -18.18 -13.07
CA VAL A 57 -25.47 -19.59 -12.98
C VAL A 57 -27.00 -19.70 -13.04
N SER A 58 -27.74 -18.83 -12.35
CA SER A 58 -29.21 -18.85 -12.37
C SER A 58 -29.77 -18.57 -13.77
N GLU A 59 -29.13 -17.66 -14.51
CA GLU A 59 -29.49 -17.32 -15.88
C GLU A 59 -29.11 -18.44 -16.86
N ALA A 60 -27.96 -19.08 -16.65
CA ALA A 60 -27.52 -20.22 -17.45
C ALA A 60 -28.45 -21.44 -17.33
N LEU A 61 -29.09 -21.62 -16.16
CA LEU A 61 -30.05 -22.69 -15.87
C LEU A 61 -31.48 -22.37 -16.35
N GLY A 62 -31.89 -21.09 -16.36
CA GLY A 62 -33.22 -20.63 -16.83
C GLY A 62 -33.39 -20.58 -18.36
N ARG A 63 -32.70 -21.46 -19.08
CA ARG A 63 -32.34 -21.36 -20.50
C ARG A 63 -33.49 -21.36 -21.51
N ASP A 64 -34.71 -21.72 -21.09
CA ASP A 64 -35.88 -21.83 -21.98
C ASP A 64 -36.59 -20.48 -22.26
N ASP A 65 -36.46 -19.47 -21.38
CA ASP A 65 -37.11 -18.14 -21.52
C ASP A 65 -36.06 -17.02 -21.60
N ARG A 66 -35.13 -17.11 -22.55
CA ARG A 66 -34.06 -16.12 -22.73
C ARG A 66 -34.57 -14.84 -23.38
N ASP A 67 -34.81 -13.83 -22.55
CA ASP A 67 -35.02 -12.46 -23.01
C ASP A 67 -33.68 -11.86 -23.46
N SER A 68 -33.57 -11.45 -24.73
CA SER A 68 -32.29 -11.04 -25.36
C SER A 68 -31.58 -9.89 -24.63
N GLY A 69 -32.30 -9.09 -23.84
CA GLY A 69 -31.73 -8.00 -23.05
C GLY A 69 -30.94 -8.45 -21.82
N GLN A 70 -31.22 -9.63 -21.26
CA GLN A 70 -30.60 -10.09 -20.01
C GLN A 70 -29.22 -10.72 -20.28
N GLU A 71 -29.08 -11.48 -21.38
CA GLU A 71 -27.80 -12.04 -21.83
C GLU A 71 -26.76 -10.94 -22.13
N VAL A 72 -27.22 -9.84 -22.74
CA VAL A 72 -26.36 -8.68 -23.04
C VAL A 72 -25.86 -8.03 -21.76
N LEU A 73 -26.68 -7.99 -20.69
CA LEU A 73 -26.33 -7.39 -19.41
C LEU A 73 -25.23 -8.19 -18.69
N VAL A 74 -25.33 -9.53 -18.66
CA VAL A 74 -24.31 -10.39 -18.02
C VAL A 74 -23.00 -10.35 -18.79
N GLY A 75 -23.05 -10.46 -20.12
CA GLY A 75 -21.86 -10.34 -20.97
C GLY A 75 -21.15 -9.00 -20.77
N SER A 76 -21.90 -7.90 -20.82
CA SER A 76 -21.37 -6.55 -20.59
C SER A 76 -20.83 -6.36 -19.17
N GLY A 77 -21.45 -6.99 -18.16
CA GLY A 77 -21.02 -6.93 -16.77
C GLY A 77 -19.66 -7.59 -16.55
N TRP A 78 -19.44 -8.79 -17.10
CA TRP A 78 -18.16 -9.47 -17.05
C TRP A 78 -17.06 -8.72 -17.81
N GLU A 79 -17.38 -8.17 -18.99
CA GLU A 79 -16.45 -7.35 -19.75
C GLU A 79 -16.07 -6.07 -19.00
N LEU A 80 -17.04 -5.40 -18.37
CA LEU A 80 -16.78 -4.23 -17.54
C LEU A 80 -15.87 -4.55 -16.35
N ILE A 81 -16.13 -5.64 -15.61
CA ILE A 81 -15.29 -6.05 -14.47
C ILE A 81 -13.87 -6.35 -14.93
N TYR A 82 -13.72 -7.06 -16.05
CA TYR A 82 -12.41 -7.37 -16.61
C TYR A 82 -11.63 -6.10 -16.96
N TRP A 83 -12.20 -5.21 -17.78
CA TRP A 83 -11.50 -4.00 -18.21
C TRP A 83 -11.28 -3.03 -17.05
N ALA A 84 -12.23 -2.89 -16.13
CA ALA A 84 -12.06 -2.08 -14.93
C ALA A 84 -10.91 -2.61 -14.06
N THR A 85 -10.84 -3.91 -13.83
CA THR A 85 -9.75 -4.54 -13.05
C THR A 85 -8.41 -4.42 -13.77
N PHE A 86 -8.40 -4.58 -15.09
CA PHE A 86 -7.21 -4.42 -15.92
C PHE A 86 -6.66 -2.98 -15.83
N LEU A 87 -7.50 -1.97 -16.04
CA LEU A 87 -7.11 -0.56 -15.94
C LEU A 87 -6.72 -0.17 -14.51
N LEU A 88 -7.43 -0.71 -13.52
CA LEU A 88 -7.10 -0.51 -12.11
C LEU A 88 -5.69 -1.03 -11.80
N CYS A 89 -5.39 -2.26 -12.19
CA CYS A 89 -4.12 -2.92 -11.89
C CYS A 89 -2.94 -2.29 -12.64
N TRP A 90 -3.08 -2.08 -13.95
CA TRP A 90 -1.96 -1.67 -14.80
C TRP A 90 -1.73 -0.16 -14.87
N ILE A 91 -2.74 0.65 -14.58
CA ILE A 91 -2.66 2.12 -14.70
C ILE A 91 -2.89 2.78 -13.36
N LEU A 92 -4.06 2.57 -12.75
CA LEU A 92 -4.49 3.38 -11.61
C LEU A 92 -3.66 3.09 -10.35
N CYS A 93 -3.45 1.82 -10.01
CA CYS A 93 -2.63 1.41 -8.86
C CYS A 93 -1.18 1.93 -8.93
N PRO A 94 -0.39 1.68 -9.98
CA PRO A 94 0.99 2.16 -10.03
C PRO A 94 1.07 3.70 -10.06
N LEU A 95 0.13 4.37 -10.74
CA LEU A 95 0.07 5.83 -10.73
C LEU A 95 -0.26 6.39 -9.34
N LEU A 96 -1.14 5.74 -8.59
CA LEU A 96 -1.51 6.16 -7.24
C LEU A 96 -0.37 5.95 -6.24
N ILE A 97 0.35 4.83 -6.33
CA ILE A 97 1.54 4.57 -5.49
C ILE A 97 2.57 5.70 -5.67
N GLU A 98 2.86 6.08 -6.92
CA GLU A 98 3.78 7.18 -7.23
C GLU A 98 3.21 8.56 -6.88
N TYR A 99 1.89 8.74 -6.93
CA TYR A 99 1.21 9.98 -6.54
C TYR A 99 1.31 10.24 -5.04
N GLU A 100 1.07 9.22 -4.21
CA GLU A 100 1.21 9.33 -2.75
C GLU A 100 2.68 9.48 -2.32
N ALA A 101 3.60 8.83 -3.05
CA ALA A 101 5.04 8.99 -2.84
C ALA A 101 5.58 10.35 -3.33
N ALA A 102 4.82 11.15 -4.06
CA ALA A 102 5.28 12.45 -4.57
C ALA A 102 5.26 13.53 -3.47
N GLY A 103 6.39 14.22 -3.29
CA GLY A 103 6.54 15.36 -2.38
C GLY A 103 6.07 16.70 -2.94
N ASP A 104 5.55 16.74 -4.17
CA ASP A 104 5.06 17.98 -4.79
C ASP A 104 3.89 18.58 -4.00
N PHE A 105 3.86 19.91 -3.89
CA PHE A 105 2.87 20.63 -3.06
C PHE A 105 1.54 20.89 -3.79
N THR A 106 1.43 20.54 -5.07
CA THR A 106 0.22 20.75 -5.88
C THR A 106 -0.28 19.43 -6.45
N VAL A 107 -1.61 19.27 -6.54
CA VAL A 107 -2.26 18.04 -7.07
C VAL A 107 -1.81 17.76 -8.51
N LEU A 108 -1.76 18.79 -9.36
CA LEU A 108 -1.31 18.67 -10.75
C LEU A 108 0.19 18.34 -10.83
N GLY A 109 1.01 18.92 -9.95
CA GLY A 109 2.43 18.61 -9.83
C GLY A 109 2.65 17.14 -9.50
N LYS A 110 1.97 16.64 -8.47
CA LYS A 110 2.01 15.23 -8.06
C LYS A 110 1.60 14.29 -9.20
N LEU A 111 0.51 14.59 -9.91
CA LEU A 111 0.02 13.78 -11.02
C LEU A 111 1.02 13.76 -12.20
N ARG A 112 1.62 14.91 -12.52
CA ARG A 112 2.62 15.00 -13.59
C ARG A 112 3.90 14.26 -13.21
N ALA A 113 4.33 14.36 -11.96
CA ALA A 113 5.50 13.65 -11.44
C ALA A 113 5.26 12.14 -11.42
N SER A 114 4.10 11.68 -10.95
CA SER A 114 3.76 10.25 -10.92
C SER A 114 3.69 9.66 -12.33
N LEU A 115 3.05 10.36 -13.27
CA LEU A 115 2.99 9.92 -14.67
C LEU A 115 4.38 9.85 -15.30
N ARG A 116 5.25 10.84 -15.04
CA ARG A 116 6.62 10.86 -15.58
C ARG A 116 7.46 9.70 -15.04
N ARG A 117 7.31 9.35 -13.75
CA ARG A 117 8.02 8.21 -13.15
C ARG A 117 7.51 6.88 -13.68
N ASN A 118 6.20 6.78 -13.93
CA ASN A 118 5.59 5.56 -14.46
C ASN A 118 5.77 5.38 -15.98
N ILE A 119 6.15 6.43 -16.72
CA ILE A 119 6.24 6.37 -18.18
C ILE A 119 7.24 5.33 -18.69
N ALA A 120 8.33 5.08 -17.96
CA ALA A 120 9.33 4.08 -18.33
C ALA A 120 8.73 2.66 -18.30
N TRP A 121 7.96 2.35 -17.27
CA TRP A 121 7.25 1.07 -17.15
C TRP A 121 6.15 0.95 -18.21
N CYS A 122 5.34 2.00 -18.39
CA CYS A 122 4.33 2.04 -19.44
C CYS A 122 4.95 1.84 -20.84
N ALA A 123 6.08 2.49 -21.12
CA ALA A 123 6.81 2.33 -22.38
C ALA A 123 7.30 0.88 -22.54
N GLY A 124 7.85 0.28 -21.48
CA GLY A 124 8.24 -1.14 -21.47
C GLY A 124 7.09 -2.07 -21.82
N TYR A 125 5.91 -1.87 -21.24
CA TYR A 125 4.71 -2.67 -21.55
C TYR A 125 4.23 -2.47 -22.98
N ILE A 126 4.25 -1.23 -23.50
CA ILE A 126 3.86 -0.93 -24.88
C ILE A 126 4.83 -1.61 -25.87
N VAL A 127 6.14 -1.53 -25.62
CA VAL A 127 7.16 -2.17 -26.46
C VAL A 127 6.99 -3.69 -26.44
N CYS A 128 6.81 -4.30 -25.26
CA CYS A 128 6.58 -5.73 -25.13
C CYS A 128 5.30 -6.16 -25.86
N GLY A 129 4.20 -5.41 -25.67
CA GLY A 129 2.94 -5.63 -26.39
C GLY A 129 3.11 -5.53 -27.89
N PHE A 130 3.84 -4.53 -28.38
CA PHE A 130 4.10 -4.35 -29.81
C PHE A 130 4.93 -5.49 -30.41
N LEU A 131 5.97 -5.95 -29.72
CA LEU A 131 6.75 -7.12 -30.15
C LEU A 131 5.91 -8.39 -30.20
N LEU A 132 5.02 -8.59 -29.22
CA LEU A 132 4.06 -9.69 -29.21
C LEU A 132 3.11 -9.62 -30.43
N LEU A 133 2.63 -8.43 -30.79
CA LEU A 133 1.79 -8.23 -31.98
C LEU A 133 2.52 -8.57 -33.28
N ILE A 134 3.79 -8.16 -33.41
CA ILE A 134 4.62 -8.53 -34.56
C ILE A 134 4.81 -10.05 -34.64
N TRP A 135 5.14 -10.69 -33.51
CA TRP A 135 5.32 -12.13 -33.45
C TRP A 135 4.05 -12.90 -33.84
N LEU A 136 2.89 -12.48 -33.32
CA LEU A 136 1.58 -13.03 -33.69
C LEU A 136 1.29 -12.86 -35.19
N SER A 137 1.58 -11.68 -35.74
CA SER A 137 1.36 -11.38 -37.16
C SER A 137 2.20 -12.25 -38.10
N ILE A 138 3.34 -12.76 -37.64
CA ILE A 138 4.24 -13.62 -38.43
C ILE A 138 3.88 -15.11 -38.25
N GLY A 139 3.47 -15.51 -37.05
CA GLY A 139 3.31 -16.92 -36.65
C GLY A 139 1.93 -17.55 -36.87
N GLY A 140 0.84 -16.78 -37.01
CA GLY A 140 -0.49 -17.37 -37.16
C GLY A 140 -1.59 -16.36 -37.52
N GLY A 141 -2.42 -16.71 -38.50
CA GLY A 141 -3.48 -15.84 -39.04
C GLY A 141 -4.31 -15.14 -37.97
N THR A 142 -4.49 -13.84 -38.14
CA THR A 142 -5.17 -12.90 -37.24
C THR A 142 -6.68 -13.16 -37.15
N HIS A 143 -7.09 -14.35 -36.73
CA HIS A 143 -8.50 -14.74 -36.63
C HIS A 143 -9.15 -14.35 -35.29
N GLY A 144 -8.41 -13.69 -34.38
CA GLY A 144 -8.90 -13.23 -33.08
C GLY A 144 -8.70 -11.73 -32.86
N SER A 145 -9.66 -11.10 -32.17
CA SER A 145 -9.54 -9.71 -31.70
C SER A 145 -8.37 -9.57 -30.71
N LEU A 146 -7.68 -8.43 -30.73
CA LEU A 146 -6.63 -8.09 -29.76
C LEU A 146 -7.10 -8.26 -28.31
N GLY A 147 -8.36 -7.95 -28.03
CA GLY A 147 -8.96 -8.13 -26.70
C GLY A 147 -8.96 -9.59 -26.25
N ALA A 148 -9.26 -10.53 -27.14
CA ALA A 148 -9.27 -11.97 -26.83
C ALA A 148 -7.87 -12.48 -26.49
N TRP A 149 -6.85 -11.99 -27.18
CA TRP A 149 -5.45 -12.31 -26.87
C TRP A 149 -5.02 -11.74 -25.51
N CYS A 150 -5.42 -10.51 -25.17
CA CYS A 150 -5.14 -9.93 -23.86
C CYS A 150 -5.80 -10.73 -22.72
N ILE A 151 -7.04 -11.18 -22.91
CA ILE A 151 -7.74 -12.04 -21.94
C ILE A 151 -7.01 -13.39 -21.80
N ALA A 152 -6.64 -14.02 -22.91
CA ALA A 152 -5.90 -15.28 -22.88
C ALA A 152 -4.52 -15.13 -22.20
N ALA A 153 -3.78 -14.07 -22.52
CA ALA A 153 -2.47 -13.79 -21.94
C ALA A 153 -2.53 -13.48 -20.44
N SER A 154 -3.50 -12.70 -19.98
CA SER A 154 -3.69 -12.41 -18.55
C SER A 154 -4.05 -13.67 -17.75
N ASN A 155 -4.90 -14.54 -18.30
CA ASN A 155 -5.20 -15.84 -17.70
C ASN A 155 -3.97 -16.76 -17.67
N ALA A 156 -3.19 -16.82 -18.76
CA ALA A 156 -1.95 -17.60 -18.80
C ALA A 156 -0.93 -17.11 -17.77
N TRP A 157 -0.78 -15.78 -17.61
CA TRP A 157 0.06 -15.19 -16.57
C TRP A 157 -0.42 -15.56 -15.17
N GLY A 158 -1.72 -15.45 -14.88
CA GLY A 158 -2.30 -15.81 -13.60
C GLY A 158 -2.08 -17.30 -13.25
N LEU A 159 -2.26 -18.18 -14.23
CA LEU A 159 -2.03 -19.62 -14.06
C LEU A 159 -0.54 -19.94 -13.88
N LEU A 160 0.35 -19.27 -14.61
CA LEU A 160 1.79 -19.43 -14.47
C LEU A 160 2.24 -19.05 -13.06
N VAL A 161 1.85 -17.85 -12.60
CA VAL A 161 2.17 -17.36 -11.24
C VAL A 161 1.58 -18.30 -10.19
N SER A 162 0.32 -18.70 -10.33
CA SER A 162 -0.32 -19.63 -9.40
C SER A 162 0.40 -20.98 -9.33
N THR A 163 0.83 -21.52 -10.48
CA THR A 163 1.55 -22.80 -10.54
C THR A 163 2.90 -22.70 -9.84
N VAL A 164 3.66 -21.63 -10.07
CA VAL A 164 4.95 -21.39 -9.41
C VAL A 164 4.78 -21.20 -7.89
N LEU A 165 3.82 -20.38 -7.48
CA LEU A 165 3.54 -20.13 -6.06
C LEU A 165 3.04 -21.37 -5.34
N MET A 166 2.18 -22.17 -5.98
CA MET A 166 1.71 -23.45 -5.45
C MET A 166 2.87 -24.43 -5.27
N GLY A 167 3.79 -24.50 -6.23
CA GLY A 167 5.01 -25.31 -6.11
C GLY A 167 5.86 -24.93 -4.90
N TYR A 168 6.06 -23.63 -4.66
CA TYR A 168 6.71 -23.15 -3.45
C TYR A 168 5.91 -23.48 -2.18
N GLY A 169 4.59 -23.23 -2.20
CA GLY A 169 3.68 -23.48 -1.08
C GLY A 169 3.69 -24.94 -0.60
N LEU A 170 3.72 -25.90 -1.53
CA LEU A 170 3.76 -27.33 -1.23
C LEU A 170 4.97 -27.73 -0.38
N VAL A 171 6.08 -27.01 -0.50
CA VAL A 171 7.32 -27.28 0.25
C VAL A 171 7.45 -26.37 1.47
N ALA A 172 7.14 -25.08 1.31
CA ALA A 172 7.32 -24.08 2.35
C ALA A 172 6.33 -24.28 3.52
N VAL A 173 5.08 -24.67 3.24
CA VAL A 173 4.04 -24.84 4.27
C VAL A 173 4.37 -26.01 5.22
N PRO A 174 4.68 -27.24 4.76
CA PRO A 174 5.08 -28.31 5.67
C PRO A 174 6.36 -27.99 6.44
N ARG A 175 7.36 -27.37 5.79
CA ARG A 175 8.59 -26.91 6.48
C ARG A 175 8.31 -25.84 7.52
N HIS A 176 7.31 -24.99 7.30
CA HIS A 176 6.89 -24.00 8.28
C HIS A 176 6.27 -24.69 9.50
N PHE A 177 5.33 -25.62 9.31
CA PHE A 177 4.76 -26.41 10.42
C PHE A 177 5.81 -27.22 11.17
N TRP A 178 6.77 -27.83 10.46
CA TRP A 178 7.88 -28.55 11.09
C TRP A 178 8.73 -27.63 11.96
N ARG A 179 9.00 -26.40 11.50
CA ARG A 179 9.71 -25.39 12.30
C ARG A 179 8.88 -24.93 13.49
N LEU A 180 7.56 -24.80 13.36
CA LEU A 180 6.66 -24.43 14.46
C LEU A 180 6.63 -25.48 15.58
N ALA A 181 6.91 -26.74 15.25
CA ALA A 181 6.98 -27.81 16.24
C ALA A 181 8.21 -27.74 17.19
N ASN A 182 9.21 -26.92 16.88
CA ASN A 182 10.41 -26.77 17.71
C ASN A 182 10.65 -25.28 18.07
N PRO A 183 10.07 -24.79 19.18
CA PRO A 183 10.17 -23.39 19.59
C PRO A 183 11.61 -22.97 19.93
N GLY A 184 12.42 -23.84 20.56
CA GLY A 184 13.80 -23.51 20.93
C GLY A 184 14.69 -23.23 19.70
N GLN A 185 14.54 -23.99 18.62
CA GLN A 185 15.25 -23.71 17.36
C GLN A 185 14.80 -22.41 16.71
N GLN A 186 13.51 -22.05 16.83
CA GLN A 186 13.02 -20.77 16.35
C GLN A 186 13.60 -19.61 17.15
N LEU A 187 13.65 -19.74 18.48
CA LEU A 187 14.19 -18.72 19.36
C LEU A 187 15.66 -18.44 19.04
N GLN A 188 16.49 -19.47 18.86
CA GLN A 188 17.89 -19.32 18.44
C GLN A 188 18.03 -18.56 17.10
N ASN A 189 17.19 -18.88 16.11
CA ASN A 189 17.21 -18.19 14.82
C ASN A 189 16.79 -16.72 14.96
N LEU A 190 15.80 -16.42 15.81
CA LEU A 190 15.37 -15.06 16.08
C LEU A 190 16.46 -14.28 16.80
N TYR A 191 17.10 -14.81 17.84
CA TYR A 191 18.23 -14.13 18.48
C TYR A 191 19.37 -13.83 17.49
N CYS A 192 19.68 -14.76 16.60
CA CYS A 192 20.67 -14.52 15.55
C CYS A 192 20.24 -13.39 14.59
N ALA A 193 18.96 -13.34 14.22
CA ALA A 193 18.41 -12.29 13.37
C ALA A 193 18.26 -10.94 14.08
N ALA A 194 18.18 -10.93 15.42
CA ALA A 194 17.85 -9.74 16.20
C ALA A 194 18.89 -8.64 15.99
N VAL A 195 20.17 -8.99 15.97
CA VAL A 195 21.26 -8.03 15.70
C VAL A 195 21.07 -7.35 14.35
N THR A 196 20.84 -8.14 13.29
CA THR A 196 20.65 -7.59 11.94
C THR A 196 19.40 -6.72 11.81
N MET A 197 18.32 -7.07 12.52
CA MET A 197 17.09 -6.30 12.51
C MET A 197 17.22 -5.01 13.33
N ASP A 198 17.95 -5.04 14.45
CA ASP A 198 18.23 -3.86 15.25
C ASP A 198 19.17 -2.88 14.52
N GLU A 199 20.20 -3.39 13.85
CA GLU A 199 21.07 -2.60 12.97
C GLU A 199 20.27 -1.90 11.86
N ALA A 200 19.38 -2.62 11.17
CA ALA A 200 18.51 -2.06 10.15
C ALA A 200 17.49 -1.04 10.73
N ARG A 201 17.00 -1.28 11.95
CA ARG A 201 16.13 -0.32 12.65
C ARG A 201 16.89 0.97 12.94
N LEU A 202 18.07 0.86 13.54
CA LEU A 202 18.91 2.01 13.87
C LEU A 202 19.35 2.78 12.62
N SER A 203 19.71 2.10 11.52
CA SER A 203 20.09 2.78 10.27
C SER A 203 18.96 3.66 9.74
N THR A 204 17.72 3.15 9.70
CA THR A 204 16.56 3.94 9.25
C THR A 204 16.22 5.09 10.22
N GLN A 205 16.46 4.92 11.52
CA GLN A 205 16.30 6.00 12.50
C GLN A 205 17.32 7.13 12.30
N PHE A 206 18.57 6.79 11.97
CA PHE A 206 19.61 7.78 11.65
C PHE A 206 19.33 8.49 10.33
N GLU A 207 18.90 7.77 9.29
CA GLU A 207 18.48 8.38 8.02
C GLU A 207 17.33 9.37 8.21
N LEU A 208 16.33 9.02 9.02
CA LEU A 208 15.25 9.95 9.39
C LEU A 208 15.79 11.19 10.11
N GLN A 209 16.72 11.02 11.06
CA GLN A 209 17.33 12.13 11.79
C GLN A 209 18.08 13.08 10.86
N ASP A 210 18.84 12.54 9.91
CA ASP A 210 19.60 13.33 8.93
C ASP A 210 18.65 14.19 8.08
N VAL A 211 17.58 13.60 7.55
CA VAL A 211 16.60 14.32 6.73
C VAL A 211 15.81 15.35 7.55
N ILE A 212 15.47 15.06 8.82
CA ILE A 212 14.88 16.04 9.75
C ILE A 212 15.82 17.24 9.92
N SER A 213 17.12 16.99 10.10
CA SER A 213 18.11 18.06 10.30
C SER A 213 18.24 18.96 9.06
N GLU A 214 18.21 18.37 7.87
CA GLU A 214 18.24 19.05 6.58
C GLU A 214 16.98 19.89 6.37
N ALA A 215 15.79 19.31 6.60
CA ALA A 215 14.52 20.02 6.52
C ALA A 215 14.45 21.20 7.50
N ARG A 216 14.94 21.01 8.73
CA ARG A 216 15.02 22.08 9.74
C ARG A 216 15.99 23.19 9.35
N ALA A 217 17.12 22.85 8.70
CA ALA A 217 18.04 23.86 8.18
C ALA A 217 17.38 24.69 7.07
N GLU A 218 16.69 24.03 6.13
CA GLU A 218 16.03 24.70 5.00
C GLU A 218 14.89 25.61 5.46
N ILE A 219 14.06 25.17 6.42
CA ILE A 219 13.01 25.99 7.02
C ILE A 219 13.60 27.22 7.73
N ARG A 220 14.75 27.09 8.41
CA ARG A 220 15.42 28.22 9.06
C ARG A 220 16.05 29.20 8.06
N SER A 221 16.50 28.72 6.90
CA SER A 221 17.01 29.57 5.82
C SER A 221 15.92 30.26 4.99
N ARG A 222 14.65 30.14 5.41
CA ARG A 222 13.52 30.85 4.79
C ARG A 222 13.76 32.36 4.81
N SER A 223 14.11 32.93 3.66
CA SER A 223 14.30 34.36 3.50
C SER A 223 12.96 35.07 3.36
N SER A 224 12.71 36.12 4.15
CA SER A 224 11.52 36.97 4.09
C SER A 224 11.41 37.83 2.81
N GLN A 225 12.42 37.78 1.95
CA GLN A 225 12.63 38.75 0.88
C GLN A 225 11.89 38.43 -0.43
N ILE A 226 11.32 37.22 -0.56
CA ILE A 226 10.61 36.77 -1.76
C ILE A 226 9.22 36.27 -1.35
N TRP A 227 8.19 37.05 -1.66
CA TRP A 227 6.80 36.67 -1.43
C TRP A 227 6.25 35.94 -2.65
N ASP A 228 6.23 34.61 -2.59
CA ASP A 228 5.54 33.76 -3.55
C ASP A 228 4.53 32.87 -2.80
N PRO A 229 3.21 32.97 -3.09
CA PRO A 229 2.19 32.17 -2.40
C PRO A 229 2.33 30.66 -2.63
N ALA A 230 3.02 30.21 -3.68
CA ALA A 230 3.31 28.79 -3.88
C ALA A 230 4.43 28.31 -2.95
N LEU A 231 5.47 29.11 -2.78
CA LEU A 231 6.59 28.83 -1.90
C LEU A 231 6.17 28.84 -0.42
N GLU A 232 5.29 29.77 -0.04
CA GLU A 232 4.73 29.83 1.32
C GLU A 232 3.98 28.55 1.69
N ARG A 233 3.13 28.06 0.77
CA ARG A 233 2.41 26.80 0.94
C ARG A 233 3.35 25.60 1.00
N ALA A 234 4.44 25.62 0.26
CA ALA A 234 5.44 24.56 0.30
C ALA A 234 6.11 24.48 1.69
N PHE A 235 6.52 25.62 2.23
CA PHE A 235 7.10 25.69 3.57
C PHE A 235 6.12 25.29 4.67
N SER A 236 4.86 25.72 4.60
CA SER A 236 3.87 25.35 5.62
C SER A 236 3.58 23.86 5.63
N ILE A 237 3.43 23.22 4.46
CA ILE A 237 3.25 21.78 4.35
C ILE A 237 4.47 21.03 4.87
N LEU A 238 5.67 21.47 4.47
CA LEU A 238 6.92 20.85 4.93
C LEU A 238 7.06 20.95 6.45
N GLN A 239 6.72 22.10 7.04
CA GLN A 239 6.78 22.31 8.49
C GLN A 239 5.83 21.36 9.24
N MET A 240 4.58 21.23 8.80
CA MET A 240 3.64 20.28 9.41
C MET A 240 4.19 18.85 9.37
N THR A 241 4.71 18.42 8.23
CA THR A 241 5.29 17.07 8.10
C THR A 241 6.57 16.89 8.92
N LEU A 242 7.35 17.95 9.12
CA LEU A 242 8.53 17.93 9.97
C LEU A 242 8.15 17.74 11.43
N GLU A 243 7.16 18.49 11.92
CA GLU A 243 6.68 18.37 13.31
C GLU A 243 6.15 16.96 13.60
N GLU A 244 5.41 16.36 12.66
CA GLU A 244 4.95 14.96 12.74
C GLU A 244 6.13 13.97 12.80
N CYS A 245 7.14 14.14 11.94
CA CYS A 245 8.32 13.28 11.91
C CYS A 245 9.20 13.44 13.15
N GLU A 246 9.32 14.66 13.70
CA GLU A 246 10.05 14.94 14.93
C GLU A 246 9.39 14.27 16.14
N LEU A 247 8.07 14.37 16.24
CA LEU A 247 7.30 13.69 17.29
C LEU A 247 7.48 12.17 17.19
N MET A 248 7.38 11.61 15.98
CA MET A 248 7.61 10.19 15.74
C MET A 248 9.03 9.77 16.11
N HIS A 249 10.05 10.55 15.76
CA HIS A 249 11.44 10.25 16.12
C HIS A 249 11.66 10.26 17.63
N LEU A 250 11.01 11.17 18.37
CA LEU A 250 11.05 11.20 19.83
C LEU A 250 10.43 9.95 20.47
N GLU A 251 9.28 9.51 19.96
CA GLU A 251 8.64 8.26 20.40
C GLU A 251 9.55 7.06 20.15
N LEU A 252 10.14 6.98 18.95
CA LEU A 252 11.00 5.88 18.53
C LEU A 252 12.37 5.84 19.23
N SER A 253 12.81 6.95 19.80
CA SER A 253 14.09 7.09 20.52
C SER A 253 13.93 7.04 22.04
N ASN A 254 12.74 6.70 22.56
CA ASN A 254 12.41 6.74 23.99
C ASN A 254 12.74 8.09 24.65
N GLY A 255 12.57 9.20 23.91
CA GLY A 255 12.83 10.55 24.40
C GLY A 255 14.31 10.96 24.47
N ALA A 256 15.22 10.21 23.84
CA ALA A 256 16.60 10.68 23.69
C ALA A 256 16.62 11.94 22.79
N PRO A 257 17.12 13.09 23.29
CA PRO A 257 17.13 14.30 22.49
C PRO A 257 18.05 14.12 21.27
N THR A 258 17.62 14.66 20.13
CA THR A 258 18.41 14.68 18.90
C THR A 258 19.76 15.37 19.18
N PRO A 259 20.91 14.69 19.04
CA PRO A 259 22.18 15.39 19.08
C PRO A 259 22.17 16.39 17.92
N GLN A 260 22.32 17.68 18.24
CA GLN A 260 22.51 18.73 17.24
C GLN A 260 23.81 18.44 16.49
N SER A 261 23.71 17.76 15.36
CA SER A 261 24.80 17.63 14.39
C SER A 261 25.16 19.04 13.94
N ARG A 262 26.27 19.56 14.48
CA ARG A 262 26.94 20.77 14.01
C ARG A 262 27.63 20.46 12.68
N LEU A 263 26.87 20.12 11.63
CA LEU A 263 27.39 20.11 10.28
C LEU A 263 27.25 21.51 9.69
N GLY A 264 28.41 22.08 9.36
CA GLY A 264 28.53 23.41 8.77
C GLY A 264 27.82 23.48 7.43
N CYS A 265 27.13 24.59 7.21
CA CYS A 265 26.52 24.95 5.95
C CYS A 265 27.58 24.94 4.83
N CYS A 266 27.52 23.96 3.93
CA CYS A 266 28.15 24.09 2.63
C CYS A 266 27.22 24.97 1.77
N GLY A 267 27.55 26.25 1.68
CA GLY A 267 26.83 27.21 0.85
C GLY A 267 26.81 26.75 -0.61
N ALA A 268 25.60 26.62 -1.16
CA ALA A 268 25.43 26.40 -2.59
C ALA A 268 25.92 27.65 -3.38
N PRO A 269 26.61 27.47 -4.51
CA PRO A 269 27.08 28.59 -5.32
C PRO A 269 25.88 29.32 -5.93
N SER A 270 25.82 30.63 -5.68
CA SER A 270 24.82 31.53 -6.26
C SER A 270 25.01 31.60 -7.78
N ARG A 271 24.20 30.86 -8.53
CA ARG A 271 24.08 31.04 -9.99
C ARG A 271 23.06 32.15 -10.26
N SER A 272 23.50 33.15 -11.02
CA SER A 272 22.68 34.25 -11.53
C SER A 272 21.67 33.73 -12.55
N GLY A 273 20.52 33.26 -12.08
CA GLY A 273 19.32 32.99 -12.88
C GLY A 273 18.28 34.09 -12.72
N SER A 274 17.28 34.12 -13.60
CA SER A 274 16.11 34.99 -13.44
C SER A 274 15.40 34.68 -12.11
N VAL A 275 14.73 35.68 -11.51
CA VAL A 275 14.06 35.53 -10.20
C VAL A 275 13.02 34.41 -10.20
N GLU A 276 12.35 34.18 -11.33
CA GLU A 276 11.37 33.10 -11.51
C GLU A 276 12.02 31.71 -11.62
N ASP A 277 13.21 31.59 -12.22
CA ASP A 277 13.93 30.32 -12.28
C ASP A 277 14.45 29.91 -10.90
N SER A 278 14.87 30.88 -10.08
CA SER A 278 15.35 30.64 -8.71
C SER A 278 14.23 30.11 -7.78
N SER A 279 13.01 30.65 -7.89
CA SER A 279 11.88 30.17 -7.08
C SER A 279 11.43 28.77 -7.50
N ARG A 280 11.38 28.48 -8.81
CA ARG A 280 11.04 27.14 -9.32
C ARG A 280 12.02 26.07 -8.88
N VAL A 281 13.32 26.33 -9.01
CA VAL A 281 14.37 25.40 -8.57
C VAL A 281 14.27 25.14 -7.06
N ARG A 282 13.98 26.17 -6.26
CA ARG A 282 13.79 26.00 -4.81
C ARG A 282 12.53 25.19 -4.48
N ILE A 283 11.43 25.38 -5.19
CA ILE A 283 10.20 24.59 -5.00
C ILE A 283 10.44 23.11 -5.36
N GLU A 284 11.18 22.84 -6.43
CA GLU A 284 11.56 21.46 -6.80
C GLU A 284 12.44 20.81 -5.73
N TYR A 285 13.41 21.56 -5.19
CA TYR A 285 14.24 21.10 -4.07
C TYR A 285 13.40 20.80 -2.81
N LEU A 286 12.50 21.72 -2.42
CA LEU A 286 11.58 21.51 -1.29
C LEU A 286 10.68 20.29 -1.50
N ALA A 287 10.24 20.04 -2.74
CA ALA A 287 9.43 18.86 -3.06
C ALA A 287 10.24 17.55 -2.94
N GLN A 288 11.53 17.57 -3.30
CA GLN A 288 12.43 16.43 -3.10
C GLN A 288 12.68 16.18 -1.61
N LEU A 289 12.93 17.24 -0.84
CA LEU A 289 13.15 17.16 0.60
C LEU A 289 11.90 16.65 1.34
N HIS A 290 10.72 17.16 0.99
CA HIS A 290 9.44 16.68 1.54
C HIS A 290 9.18 15.21 1.19
N ARG A 291 9.54 14.77 -0.02
CA ARG A 291 9.47 13.35 -0.40
C ARG A 291 10.41 12.49 0.45
N ALA A 292 11.66 12.91 0.58
CA ALA A 292 12.66 12.19 1.37
C ALA A 292 12.23 12.07 2.83
N LEU A 293 11.73 13.15 3.42
CA LEU A 293 11.24 13.19 4.80
C LEU A 293 10.09 12.20 5.02
N LYS A 294 9.11 12.17 4.10
CA LYS A 294 8.01 11.21 4.15
C LYS A 294 8.48 9.76 4.03
N GLN A 295 9.39 9.48 3.10
CA GLN A 295 9.90 8.14 2.87
C GLN A 295 10.68 7.64 4.09
N ALA A 296 11.60 8.45 4.60
CA ALA A 296 12.39 8.14 5.78
C ALA A 296 11.49 7.92 7.03
N GLY A 297 10.47 8.76 7.21
CA GLY A 297 9.51 8.61 8.32
C GLY A 297 8.74 7.29 8.24
N LEU A 298 8.23 6.94 7.05
CA LEU A 298 7.51 5.67 6.84
C LEU A 298 8.42 4.45 7.00
N GLU A 299 9.67 4.53 6.53
CA GLU A 299 10.64 3.44 6.64
C GLU A 299 11.09 3.21 8.09
N ALA A 300 11.37 4.28 8.84
CA ALA A 300 11.68 4.21 10.26
C ALA A 300 10.52 3.59 11.06
N ARG A 301 9.28 4.02 10.81
CA ARG A 301 8.08 3.45 11.44
C ARG A 301 7.92 1.96 11.12
N ARG A 302 8.10 1.57 9.86
CA ARG A 302 8.02 0.16 9.43
C ARG A 302 9.10 -0.69 10.11
N ALA A 303 10.33 -0.20 10.19
CA ALA A 303 11.42 -0.91 10.83
C ALA A 303 11.17 -1.09 12.34
N ALA A 304 10.68 -0.05 13.01
CA ALA A 304 10.28 -0.12 14.41
C ALA A 304 9.15 -1.13 14.67
N CYS A 305 8.07 -1.11 13.87
CA CYS A 305 6.99 -2.09 14.02
C CYS A 305 7.46 -3.54 13.78
N ARG A 306 8.37 -3.76 12.82
CA ARG A 306 8.96 -5.09 12.58
C ARG A 306 9.80 -5.57 13.75
N TRP A 307 10.55 -4.66 14.37
CA TRP A 307 11.34 -4.94 15.57
C TRP A 307 10.45 -5.29 16.77
N GLU A 308 9.40 -4.52 17.02
CA GLU A 308 8.45 -4.83 18.10
C GLU A 308 7.76 -6.19 17.91
N GLU A 309 7.31 -6.49 16.70
CA GLU A 309 6.69 -7.77 16.39
C GLU A 309 7.67 -8.93 16.61
N MET A 310 8.94 -8.73 16.25
CA MET A 310 9.99 -9.71 16.52
C MET A 310 10.19 -9.91 18.03
N LEU A 311 10.32 -8.83 18.80
CA LEU A 311 10.47 -8.90 20.25
C LEU A 311 9.29 -9.63 20.92
N ARG A 312 8.05 -9.31 20.53
CA ARG A 312 6.86 -10.01 21.03
C ARG A 312 6.94 -11.52 20.74
N ARG A 313 7.41 -11.90 19.55
CA ARG A 313 7.60 -13.30 19.20
C ARG A 313 8.69 -13.98 20.02
N CYS A 314 9.85 -13.34 20.21
CA CYS A 314 10.92 -13.85 21.06
C CYS A 314 10.42 -14.09 22.49
N LEU A 315 9.80 -13.08 23.10
CA LEU A 315 9.24 -13.18 24.45
C LEU A 315 8.20 -14.31 24.54
N SER A 316 7.31 -14.42 23.56
CA SER A 316 6.32 -15.51 23.56
C SER A 316 6.95 -16.91 23.45
N LEU A 317 8.09 -17.05 22.76
CA LEU A 317 8.81 -18.31 22.63
C LEU A 317 9.65 -18.63 23.88
N GLU A 318 10.26 -17.62 24.49
CA GLU A 318 10.95 -17.74 25.79
C GLU A 318 9.99 -18.22 26.88
N ASP A 319 8.81 -17.61 26.99
CA ASP A 319 7.75 -18.02 27.92
C ASP A 319 7.40 -19.52 27.75
N ILE A 320 7.26 -19.97 26.50
CA ILE A 320 6.97 -21.38 26.17
C ILE A 320 8.12 -22.30 26.59
N GLU A 321 9.37 -21.89 26.40
CA GLU A 321 10.55 -22.70 26.72
C GLU A 321 10.82 -22.77 28.23
N GLU A 322 10.64 -21.66 28.95
CA GLU A 322 10.81 -21.59 30.41
C GLU A 322 9.63 -22.19 31.19
N HIS A 323 8.59 -22.67 30.50
CA HIS A 323 7.33 -23.20 31.09
C HIS A 323 6.61 -22.18 32.00
N LEU A 324 6.95 -20.91 31.85
CA LEU A 324 6.30 -19.79 32.50
C LEU A 324 5.16 -19.37 31.58
N TYR A 325 3.92 -19.58 32.01
CA TYR A 325 2.74 -19.24 31.22
C TYR A 325 1.98 -18.03 31.78
N PRO A 326 2.58 -16.82 31.91
CA PRO A 326 1.84 -15.66 32.38
C PRO A 326 0.65 -15.34 31.45
N THR A 327 0.84 -15.51 30.13
CA THR A 327 -0.20 -15.35 29.10
C THR A 327 -1.27 -16.45 29.11
N ALA A 328 -0.93 -17.72 29.42
CA ALA A 328 -1.97 -18.74 29.61
C ALA A 328 -2.76 -18.54 30.91
N LEU A 329 -2.15 -17.94 31.93
CA LEU A 329 -2.83 -17.55 33.18
C LEU A 329 -3.81 -16.38 32.92
N GLU A 330 -3.40 -15.38 32.12
CA GLU A 330 -4.28 -14.30 31.67
C GLU A 330 -5.41 -14.81 30.75
N LEU A 331 -5.11 -15.74 29.82
CA LEU A 331 -6.11 -16.39 28.98
C LEU A 331 -7.07 -17.24 29.80
N ALA A 332 -6.59 -18.04 30.76
CA ALA A 332 -7.44 -18.82 31.66
C ALA A 332 -8.31 -17.91 32.56
N GLY A 333 -7.76 -16.78 33.03
CA GLY A 333 -8.51 -15.73 33.73
C GLY A 333 -9.57 -15.06 32.85
N SER A 334 -9.24 -14.80 31.58
CA SER A 334 -10.16 -14.21 30.60
C SER A 334 -11.28 -15.17 30.17
N TRP A 335 -11.01 -16.47 30.08
CA TRP A 335 -12.00 -17.51 29.76
C TRP A 335 -13.03 -17.67 30.88
N ASN A 336 -12.61 -17.57 32.15
CA ASN A 336 -13.55 -17.51 33.28
C ASN A 336 -14.42 -16.24 33.30
N CYS A 337 -14.00 -15.18 32.60
CA CYS A 337 -14.76 -13.92 32.49
C CYS A 337 -15.55 -13.80 31.17
N CYS A 338 -15.26 -14.63 30.16
CA CYS A 338 -15.69 -14.40 28.79
C CYS A 338 -17.19 -14.65 28.55
N CYS A 339 -17.83 -15.52 29.33
CA CYS A 339 -19.30 -15.67 29.26
C CYS A 339 -20.07 -14.43 29.77
N VAL A 340 -19.44 -13.55 30.55
CA VAL A 340 -20.09 -12.34 31.08
C VAL A 340 -19.64 -11.06 30.36
N ARG A 341 -18.45 -11.05 29.73
CA ARG A 341 -17.86 -9.81 29.16
C ARG A 341 -18.07 -9.58 27.66
N GLN A 342 -18.36 -10.61 26.87
CA GLN A 342 -18.58 -10.44 25.41
C GLN A 342 -19.86 -9.67 25.06
N LEU A 343 -20.78 -9.46 26.01
CA LEU A 343 -21.96 -8.61 25.82
C LEU A 343 -21.73 -7.12 26.17
N CYS A 344 -20.61 -6.75 26.81
CA CYS A 344 -20.43 -5.39 27.34
C CYS A 344 -19.18 -4.63 26.86
N HIS A 345 -18.33 -5.17 25.99
CA HIS A 345 -17.17 -4.45 25.45
C HIS A 345 -17.34 -4.02 23.99
N TRP A 346 -18.53 -3.50 23.66
CA TRP A 346 -18.69 -2.49 22.62
C TRP A 346 -18.44 -1.12 23.26
N HIS A 347 -17.19 -0.76 23.46
CA HIS A 347 -16.84 0.63 23.73
C HIS A 347 -15.47 0.93 23.13
N GLY A 348 -15.47 1.86 22.19
CA GLY A 348 -14.28 2.33 21.51
C GLY A 348 -13.33 3.03 22.48
N VAL A 349 -12.04 2.77 22.30
CA VAL A 349 -10.97 3.65 22.76
C VAL A 349 -9.93 3.69 21.64
N ARG A 350 -10.02 4.74 20.83
CA ARG A 350 -8.89 5.35 20.13
C ARG A 350 -8.35 6.41 21.09
N SER A 351 -7.09 6.28 21.47
CA SER A 351 -6.21 7.44 21.68
C SER A 351 -5.21 7.39 20.54
#